data_AF-A0A5C4NV45-F1
#
_entry.id   AF-A0A5C4NV45-F1
#
_cell.length_a   1.000
_cell.length_b   1.000
_cell.length_c   1.000
_cell.angle_alpha   90.00
_cell.angle_beta   90.00
_cell.angle_gamma   90.00
#
_symmetry.space_group_name_H-M   'P 1'
#
loop_
_entity.id
_entity.type
_entity.pdbx_description
1 polymer ?
#
loop_
_entity_poly.entity_id
_entity_poly.type
_entity_poly.pdbx_seq_one_letter_code
_entity_poly.pdbx_strand_id
1 'polypeptide(L)'
;MAPAWRLAPCTRLLALSFPLCAYWQQAQAAPDDAVPAQPDASPAFVAISRLHYRLAMQELQPWQFYCLQALAGGAPLAQCARQAAQSSGREPDEVLADTMLWLPMAAAAGLVTSNA
;
A
#
# COMPACT_ATOMS: atom_id res chain seq x y z
N MET A 1 -2.42 25.59 4.02
CA MET A 1 -3.09 24.44 4.67
C MET A 1 -2.46 23.17 4.14
N ALA A 2 -2.17 22.19 5.00
CA ALA A 2 -1.69 20.89 4.53
C ALA A 2 -2.84 20.13 3.86
N PRO A 3 -2.59 19.40 2.75
CA PRO A 3 -3.63 18.67 2.04
C PRO A 3 -4.27 17.60 2.93
N ALA A 4 -5.59 17.47 2.83
CA ALA A 4 -6.33 16.40 3.51
C ALA A 4 -6.28 15.13 2.66
N TRP A 5 -5.40 14.20 3.05
CA TRP A 5 -5.25 12.90 2.39
C TRP A 5 -6.36 11.94 2.79
N ARG A 6 -6.85 11.20 1.80
CA ARG A 6 -7.83 10.13 1.98
C ARG A 6 -7.46 8.93 1.12
N LEU A 7 -7.82 7.73 1.56
CA LEU A 7 -7.72 6.56 0.70
C LEU A 7 -8.61 6.75 -0.53
N ALA A 8 -8.10 6.45 -1.73
CA ALA A 8 -8.94 6.51 -2.92
C ALA A 8 -10.07 5.47 -2.81
N PRO A 9 -11.32 5.76 -3.22
CA PRO A 9 -12.45 4.84 -3.01
C PRO A 9 -12.30 3.46 -3.67
N CYS A 10 -11.49 3.39 -4.73
CA CYS A 10 -11.19 2.14 -5.44
C CYS A 10 -10.02 1.35 -4.84
N THR A 11 -9.26 1.93 -3.92
CA THR A 11 -8.14 1.24 -3.28
C THR A 11 -8.66 0.14 -2.36
N ARG A 12 -8.05 -1.03 -2.47
CA ARG A 12 -8.25 -2.17 -1.59
C ARG A 12 -6.90 -2.57 -1.00
N LEU A 13 -6.90 -2.81 0.30
CA LEU A 13 -5.72 -3.23 1.04
C LEU A 13 -5.88 -4.70 1.40
N LEU A 14 -4.87 -5.50 1.09
CA LEU A 14 -4.82 -6.94 1.36
C LEU A 14 -3.61 -7.25 2.25
N ALA A 15 -3.85 -7.90 3.37
CA ALA A 15 -2.82 -8.56 4.17
C ALA A 15 -2.88 -10.06 3.87
N LEU A 16 -1.80 -10.62 3.37
CA LEU A 16 -1.72 -11.97 2.82
C LEU A 16 -0.63 -12.77 3.53
N SER A 17 -0.75 -14.10 3.50
CA SER A 17 0.25 -15.02 4.07
C SER A 17 1.31 -15.48 3.07
N PHE A 18 1.22 -15.03 1.81
CA PHE A 18 2.13 -15.38 0.72
C PHE A 18 2.41 -14.16 -0.18
N PRO A 19 3.62 -14.04 -0.77
CA PRO A 19 4.02 -12.89 -1.59
C PRO A 19 3.37 -12.91 -2.99
N LEU A 20 2.12 -12.42 -3.05
CA LEU A 20 1.29 -12.43 -4.26
C LEU A 20 1.90 -11.67 -5.44
N CYS A 21 2.48 -10.49 -5.20
CA CYS A 21 2.99 -9.65 -6.29
C CYS A 21 4.12 -10.34 -7.06
N ALA A 22 5.10 -10.91 -6.35
CA ALA A 22 6.20 -11.65 -6.96
C ALA A 22 5.70 -12.87 -7.73
N TYR A 23 4.78 -13.65 -7.13
CA TYR A 23 4.17 -14.80 -7.79
C TYR A 23 3.40 -14.40 -9.07
N TRP A 24 2.59 -13.35 -9.00
CA TRP A 24 1.81 -12.85 -10.13
C TRP A 24 2.70 -12.36 -11.29
N GLN A 25 3.81 -11.71 -10.98
CA GLN A 25 4.80 -11.30 -11.99
C GLN A 25 5.42 -12.51 -12.69
N GLN A 26 5.81 -13.53 -11.93
CA GLN A 26 6.35 -14.78 -12.50
C GLN A 26 5.31 -15.49 -13.37
N ALA A 27 4.06 -15.56 -12.92
CA ALA A 27 2.98 -16.21 -13.66
C ALA A 27 2.70 -15.51 -14.99
N GLN A 28 2.72 -14.17 -15.03
CA GLN A 28 2.53 -13.41 -16.27
C GLN A 28 3.72 -13.53 -17.24
N ALA A 29 4.93 -13.81 -16.74
CA ALA A 29 6.13 -13.94 -17.56
C ALA A 29 6.38 -15.38 -18.04
N ALA A 30 5.65 -16.36 -17.50
CA ALA A 30 5.84 -17.77 -17.81
C ALA A 30 5.34 -18.11 -19.23
N PRO A 31 6.11 -18.86 -20.03
CA PRO A 31 5.66 -19.36 -21.32
C PRO A 31 4.67 -20.52 -21.17
N ASP A 32 3.74 -20.66 -22.13
CA ASP A 32 2.87 -21.83 -22.35
C ASP A 32 2.20 -22.41 -21.09
N ASP A 33 1.27 -21.65 -20.48
CA ASP A 33 0.47 -22.03 -19.30
C ASP A 33 1.27 -22.58 -18.10
N ALA A 34 2.60 -22.38 -18.09
CA ALA A 34 3.44 -22.87 -17.02
C ALA A 34 3.13 -22.13 -15.71
N VAL A 35 2.82 -22.91 -14.68
CA VAL A 35 2.49 -22.38 -13.35
C VAL A 35 3.79 -22.26 -12.55
N PRO A 36 4.16 -21.06 -12.05
CA PRO A 36 5.32 -20.92 -11.17
C PRO A 36 5.18 -21.78 -9.91
N ALA A 37 6.32 -22.17 -9.33
CA ALA A 37 6.31 -22.83 -8.04
C ALA A 37 5.62 -21.97 -6.98
N GLN A 38 4.89 -22.62 -6.08
CA GLN A 38 4.28 -21.91 -4.95
C GLN A 38 5.39 -21.29 -4.09
N PRO A 39 5.29 -19.99 -3.74
CA PRO A 39 6.28 -19.36 -2.89
C PRO A 39 6.15 -19.85 -1.44
N ASP A 40 7.25 -19.73 -0.70
CA ASP A 40 7.22 -19.94 0.75
C ASP A 40 6.28 -18.94 1.43
N ALA A 41 5.69 -19.37 2.55
CA ALA A 41 4.80 -18.53 3.35
C ALA A 41 5.59 -17.35 3.93
N SER A 42 5.13 -16.13 3.63
CA SER A 42 5.68 -14.88 4.16
C SER A 42 4.60 -13.80 4.14
N PRO A 43 4.43 -13.02 5.22
CA PRO A 43 3.49 -11.91 5.24
C PRO A 43 3.74 -10.95 4.09
N ALA A 44 2.69 -10.61 3.35
CA ALA A 44 2.74 -9.66 2.26
C ALA A 44 1.59 -8.67 2.37
N PHE A 45 1.88 -7.40 2.14
CA PHE A 45 0.89 -6.33 2.14
C PHE A 45 0.76 -5.77 0.74
N VAL A 46 -0.45 -5.73 0.22
CA VAL A 46 -0.72 -5.34 -1.16
C VAL A 46 -1.79 -4.27 -1.20
N ALA A 47 -1.56 -3.22 -1.98
CA ALA A 47 -2.62 -2.33 -2.43
C ALA A 47 -3.02 -2.66 -3.86
N ILE A 48 -4.33 -2.77 -4.09
CA ILE A 48 -4.91 -2.81 -5.41
C ILE A 48 -5.66 -1.49 -5.62
N SER A 49 -5.39 -0.78 -6.70
CA SER A 49 -6.06 0.47 -7.04
C SER A 49 -6.43 0.50 -8.53
N ARG A 50 -7.14 1.55 -8.92
CA ARG A 50 -7.44 1.82 -10.33
C ARG A 50 -7.06 3.26 -10.67
N LEU A 51 -6.20 3.42 -11.67
CA LEU A 51 -5.83 4.71 -12.24
C LEU A 51 -5.97 4.66 -13.76
N HIS A 52 -6.65 5.65 -14.35
CA HIS A 52 -6.94 5.68 -15.80
C HIS A 52 -7.54 4.38 -16.36
N TYR A 53 -8.47 3.78 -15.61
CA TYR A 53 -9.09 2.48 -15.91
C TYR A 53 -8.13 1.29 -16.02
N ARG A 54 -6.89 1.44 -15.53
CA ARG A 54 -5.93 0.34 -15.37
C ARG A 54 -5.87 -0.07 -13.91
N LEU A 55 -5.93 -1.37 -13.66
CA LEU A 55 -5.67 -1.91 -12.33
C LEU A 55 -4.17 -1.84 -12.06
N ALA A 56 -3.82 -1.38 -10.87
CA ALA A 56 -2.47 -1.45 -10.35
C ALA A 56 -2.47 -2.32 -9.10
N MET A 57 -1.47 -3.18 -8.99
CA MET A 57 -1.22 -3.98 -7.81
C MET A 57 0.20 -3.67 -7.34
N GLN A 58 0.33 -3.24 -6.09
CA GLN A 58 1.59 -2.76 -5.53
C GLN A 58 1.83 -3.43 -4.20
N GLU A 59 3.02 -3.98 -4.04
CA GLU A 59 3.49 -4.44 -2.74
C GLU A 59 3.85 -3.24 -1.88
N LEU A 60 3.47 -3.32 -0.60
CA LEU A 60 3.64 -2.26 0.38
C LEU A 60 4.56 -2.73 1.49
N GLN A 61 5.36 -1.80 2.00
CA GLN A 61 6.00 -1.98 3.29
C GLN A 61 4.92 -1.96 4.40
N PRO A 62 5.16 -2.62 5.55
CA PRO A 62 4.18 -2.68 6.64
C PRO A 62 3.68 -1.28 7.08
N TRP A 63 4.59 -0.31 7.21
CA TRP A 63 4.22 1.05 7.61
C TRP A 63 3.31 1.76 6.58
N GLN A 64 3.52 1.51 5.27
CA GLN A 64 2.68 2.06 4.21
C GLN A 64 1.27 1.48 4.30
N PHE A 65 1.17 0.16 4.47
CA PHE A 65 -0.11 -0.53 4.59
C PHE A 65 -0.92 -0.01 5.78
N TYR A 66 -0.33 0.02 6.97
CA TYR A 66 -1.03 0.48 8.17
C TYR A 66 -1.35 1.98 8.13
N CYS A 67 -0.52 2.79 7.46
CA CYS A 67 -0.84 4.19 7.25
C CYS A 67 -2.06 4.37 6.33
N LEU A 68 -2.13 3.64 5.22
CA LEU A 68 -3.29 3.66 4.31
C LEU A 68 -4.56 3.13 5.01
N GLN A 69 -4.41 2.11 5.85
CA GLN A 69 -5.52 1.57 6.65
C GLN A 69 -6.07 2.62 7.62
N ALA A 70 -5.19 3.37 8.30
CA ALA A 70 -5.57 4.46 9.18
C ALA A 70 -6.22 5.64 8.43
N LEU A 71 -5.71 5.98 7.24
CA LEU A 71 -6.29 7.00 6.37
C LEU A 71 -7.70 6.64 5.90
N ALA A 72 -7.99 5.35 5.70
CA ALA A 72 -9.34 4.88 5.37
C ALA A 72 -10.35 5.17 6.49
N GLY A 73 -9.89 5.18 7.74
CA GLY A 73 -10.68 5.58 8.92
C GLY A 73 -10.88 7.09 9.06
N GLY A 74 -10.29 7.91 8.18
CA GLY A 74 -10.41 9.37 8.21
C GLY A 74 -9.58 10.06 9.29
N ALA A 75 -8.60 9.37 9.87
CA ALA A 75 -7.73 9.95 10.89
C ALA A 75 -6.79 11.03 10.30
N PRO A 76 -6.39 12.05 11.10
CA PRO A 76 -5.36 12.99 10.69
C PRO A 76 -4.02 12.30 10.40
N LEU A 77 -3.21 12.87 9.50
CA LEU A 77 -1.97 12.24 9.05
C LEU A 77 -1.01 11.86 10.18
N ALA A 78 -0.82 12.75 11.16
CA ALA A 78 0.04 12.47 12.32
C ALA A 78 -0.47 11.29 13.16
N GLN A 79 -1.79 11.10 13.26
CA GLN A 79 -2.38 9.94 13.93
C GLN A 79 -2.18 8.67 13.10
N CYS A 80 -2.33 8.74 11.78
CA CYS A 80 -2.07 7.62 10.88
C CYS A 80 -0.61 7.14 10.99
N ALA A 81 0.33 8.08 11.01
CA ALA A 81 1.76 7.77 11.17
C ALA A 81 2.06 7.08 12.50
N ARG A 82 1.48 7.54 13.63
CA ARG A 82 1.62 6.88 14.93
C ARG A 82 1.07 5.45 14.94
N GLN A 83 -0.11 5.23 14.36
CA GLN A 83 -0.71 3.90 14.29
C GLN A 83 0.12 2.95 13.41
N ALA A 84 0.61 3.47 12.27
CA ALA A 84 1.49 2.73 11.38
C ALA A 84 2.81 2.36 12.07
N ALA A 85 3.44 3.32 12.75
CA ALA A 85 4.67 3.12 13.51
C ALA A 85 4.55 2.00 14.55
N GLN A 86 3.48 2.03 15.35
CA GLN A 86 3.19 0.99 16.34
C GLN A 86 3.02 -0.39 15.68
N SER A 87 2.28 -0.47 14.58
CA SER A 87 1.97 -1.74 13.91
C SER A 87 3.15 -2.30 13.11
N SER A 88 4.08 -1.44 12.68
CA SER A 88 5.29 -1.84 11.94
C SER A 88 6.54 -1.94 12.81
N GLY A 89 6.48 -1.60 14.10
CA GLY A 89 7.64 -1.56 15.01
C GLY A 89 8.68 -0.50 14.62
N ARG A 90 8.23 0.65 14.10
CA ARG A 90 9.09 1.77 13.68
C ARG A 90 8.87 2.99 14.58
N GLU A 91 9.80 3.95 14.53
CA GLU A 91 9.65 5.21 15.26
C GLU A 91 8.59 6.13 14.61
N PRO A 92 7.71 6.77 15.40
CA PRO A 92 6.62 7.59 14.86
C PRO A 92 7.05 8.76 13.98
N ASP A 93 8.12 9.45 14.35
CA ASP A 93 8.59 10.63 13.63
C ASP A 93 9.23 10.26 12.29
N GLU A 94 9.93 9.13 12.24
CA GLU A 94 10.45 8.56 10.99
C GLU A 94 9.32 8.17 10.04
N VAL A 95 8.30 7.47 10.56
CA VAL A 95 7.14 7.07 9.75
C VAL A 95 6.37 8.29 9.27
N LEU A 96 6.23 9.34 10.08
CA LEU A 96 5.58 10.58 9.64
C LEU A 96 6.35 11.24 8.50
N ALA A 97 7.67 11.37 8.63
CA ALA A 97 8.53 11.94 7.59
C ALA A 97 8.46 11.13 6.29
N ASP A 98 8.61 9.80 6.38
CA ASP A 98 8.51 8.90 5.24
C ASP A 98 7.14 8.96 4.57
N THR A 99 6.08 9.03 5.37
CA THR A 99 4.71 9.15 4.86
C THR A 99 4.53 10.46 4.10
N MET A 100 5.04 11.58 4.63
CA MET A 100 4.97 12.88 3.95
C MET A 100 5.71 12.86 2.60
N LEU A 101 6.87 12.20 2.52
CA LEU A 101 7.60 12.04 1.26
C LEU A 101 6.88 11.10 0.28
N TRP A 102 6.24 10.05 0.79
CA TRP A 102 5.65 9.00 -0.03
C TRP A 102 4.24 9.33 -0.55
N LEU A 103 3.46 10.12 0.17
CA LEU A 103 2.07 10.44 -0.19
C LEU A 103 1.88 10.98 -1.61
N PRO A 104 2.74 11.87 -2.14
CA PRO A 104 2.68 12.28 -3.55
C PRO A 104 2.84 11.10 -4.52
N MET A 105 3.72 10.14 -4.21
CA MET A 105 3.90 8.93 -5.02
C MET A 105 2.68 8.00 -4.92
N ALA A 106 2.13 7.84 -3.71
CA ALA A 106 0.91 7.07 -3.49
C ALA A 106 -0.29 7.68 -4.25
N ALA A 107 -0.36 9.01 -4.34
CA ALA A 107 -1.37 9.72 -5.11
C ALA A 107 -1.18 9.51 -6.62
N ALA A 108 0.06 9.61 -7.11
CA ALA A 108 0.41 9.31 -8.50
C ALA A 108 0.13 7.84 -8.88
N ALA A 109 0.15 6.92 -7.90
CA ALA A 109 -0.25 5.52 -8.06
C ALA A 109 -1.78 5.27 -7.90
N GLY A 110 -2.57 6.32 -7.66
CA GLY A 110 -4.01 6.22 -7.45
C GLY A 110 -4.42 5.54 -6.14
N LEU A 111 -3.51 5.41 -5.17
CA LEU A 111 -3.79 4.80 -3.87
C LEU A 111 -4.57 5.75 -2.95
N VAL A 112 -4.23 7.04 -3.01
CA VAL A 112 -4.81 8.11 -2.18
C VAL A 112 -5.24 9.30 -3.05
N THR A 113 -6.08 10.14 -2.48
CA THR A 113 -6.48 11.43 -3.06
C THR A 113 -6.27 12.53 -2.04
N SER A 114 -5.84 13.71 -2.48
CA SER A 114 -5.87 14.93 -1.65
C SER A 114 -7.05 15.80 -2.07
N ASN A 115 -7.84 16.27 -1.11
CA ASN A 115 -8.67 17.44 -1.35
C ASN A 115 -7.73 18.65 -1.34
N ALA A 116 -7.61 19.33 -2.48
CA ALA A 116 -6.95 20.63 -2.59
C ALA A 116 -7.84 21.72 -1.96
#